data_AF-A0A813AGT5-F1
#
_entry.id   AF-A0A813AGT5-F1
#
_cell.length_a   1.000
_cell.length_b   1.000
_cell.length_c   1.000
_cell.angle_alpha   90.00
_cell.angle_beta   90.00
_cell.angle_gamma   90.00
#
_symmetry.space_group_name_H-M   'P 1'
#
loop_
_entity.id
_entity.type
_entity.pdbx_description
1 polymer ?
#
loop_
_entity_poly.entity_id
_entity_poly.type
_entity_poly.pdbx_seq_one_letter_code
_entity_poly.pdbx_strand_id
1 'polypeptide(L)'
;VFVGLAWMLFGLAVLVWTLVGSEDEPCSICTETPQSGFRLCRLGVGQECAFAHHSSEVIASIVLIGVGMVLSIYATCLYRPRSKSAEAIAEEEAKAKKNYQALAARLKKTE
;
A
#
# COMPACT_ATOMS: atom_id res chain seq x y z
N VAL A 1 -8.75 0.79 -5.13
CA VAL A 1 -8.52 1.56 -3.90
C VAL A 1 -8.90 0.77 -2.66
N PHE A 2 -10.18 0.38 -2.50
CA PHE A 2 -10.66 -0.39 -1.35
C PHE A 2 -9.89 -1.69 -1.06
N VAL A 3 -9.53 -2.44 -2.11
CA VAL A 3 -8.76 -3.69 -1.96
C VAL A 3 -7.37 -3.42 -1.38
N GLY A 4 -6.66 -2.40 -1.88
CA GLY A 4 -5.32 -2.07 -1.37
C GLY A 4 -5.35 -1.55 0.07
N LEU A 5 -6.34 -0.74 0.43
CA LEU A 5 -6.59 -0.30 1.81
C LEU A 5 -6.90 -1.48 2.75
N ALA A 6 -7.69 -2.45 2.31
CA ALA A 6 -8.01 -3.64 3.10
C ALA A 6 -6.75 -4.47 3.40
N TRP A 7 -5.87 -4.67 2.41
CA TRP A 7 -4.60 -5.37 2.60
C TRP A 7 -3.63 -4.63 3.53
N MET A 8 -3.60 -3.29 3.46
CA MET A 8 -2.81 -2.50 4.40
C MET A 8 -3.32 -2.61 5.83
N LEU A 9 -4.63 -2.49 6.05
CA LEU A 9 -5.23 -2.62 7.38
C LEU A 9 -5.07 -4.02 7.95
N PHE A 10 -5.23 -5.04 7.12
CA PHE A 10 -5.01 -6.43 7.53
C PHE A 10 -3.55 -6.67 7.92
N GLY A 11 -2.60 -6.27 7.08
CA GLY A 11 -1.17 -6.39 7.40
C GLY A 11 -0.78 -5.61 8.67
N LEU A 12 -1.36 -4.42 8.87
CA LEU A 12 -1.15 -3.64 10.10
C LEU A 12 -1.72 -4.35 11.33
N ALA A 13 -2.92 -4.90 11.24
CA ALA A 13 -3.55 -5.62 12.34
C ALA A 13 -2.72 -6.85 12.75
N VAL A 14 -2.23 -7.63 11.78
CA VAL A 14 -1.36 -8.78 12.03
C VAL A 14 -0.02 -8.32 12.62
N LEU A 15 0.55 -7.22 12.14
CA LEU A 15 1.79 -6.66 12.70
C LEU A 15 1.62 -6.24 14.16
N VAL A 16 0.53 -5.55 14.50
CA VAL A 16 0.26 -5.14 15.88
C VAL A 16 0.03 -6.36 16.76
N TRP A 17 -0.78 -7.32 16.30
CA TRP A 17 -1.07 -8.53 17.06
C TRP A 17 0.20 -9.33 17.36
N THR A 18 1.05 -9.53 16.35
CA THR A 18 2.33 -10.24 16.48
C THR A 18 3.29 -9.49 17.39
N LEU A 19 3.35 -8.15 17.33
CA LEU A 19 4.23 -7.35 18.18
C LEU A 19 3.78 -7.27 19.64
N VAL A 20 2.48 -7.34 19.94
CA VAL A 20 2.00 -7.35 21.34
C VAL A 20 2.58 -8.55 22.10
N GLY A 21 2.79 -9.67 21.40
CA GLY A 21 3.37 -10.89 21.99
C GLY A 21 2.42 -11.57 22.98
N SER A 22 2.59 -12.87 23.21
CA SER A 22 1.93 -13.55 24.32
C SER A 22 2.83 -13.48 25.56
N GLU A 23 2.23 -13.35 26.75
CA GLU A 23 2.97 -13.44 28.02
C GLU A 23 3.42 -14.89 28.32
N ASP A 24 2.89 -15.85 27.56
CA ASP A 24 3.10 -17.28 27.75
C ASP A 24 4.40 -17.81 27.09
N GLU A 25 5.11 -16.98 26.31
CA GLU A 25 6.33 -17.38 25.59
C GLU A 25 7.59 -16.65 26.13
N PRO A 26 8.27 -17.22 27.14
CA PRO A 26 9.53 -16.67 27.64
C PRO A 26 10.68 -16.94 26.65
N CYS A 27 11.55 -15.96 26.44
CA CYS A 27 12.75 -16.10 25.62
C CYS A 27 14.02 -15.73 26.41
N SER A 28 15.15 -16.37 26.09
CA SER A 28 16.44 -16.01 26.66
C SER A 28 17.20 -15.09 25.71
N ILE A 29 17.45 -13.84 26.13
CA ILE A 29 18.24 -12.86 25.38
C ILE A 29 19.64 -12.88 25.99
N CYS A 30 20.61 -13.40 25.24
CA CYS A 30 22.01 -13.46 25.66
C CYS A 30 22.83 -12.40 24.91
N THR A 31 23.46 -11.50 25.65
CA THR A 31 24.41 -10.54 25.10
C THR A 31 25.83 -10.93 25.53
N GLU A 32 26.75 -10.93 24.56
CA GLU A 32 28.18 -11.11 24.83
C GLU A 32 28.83 -9.75 25.01
N THR A 33 29.48 -9.56 26.15
CA THR A 33 30.28 -8.36 26.41
C THR A 33 31.70 -8.61 25.89
N PRO A 34 32.14 -7.95 24.80
CA PRO A 34 33.41 -8.26 24.15
C PRO A 34 34.63 -7.95 25.03
N GLN A 35 34.47 -7.13 26.07
CA GLN A 35 35.58 -6.74 26.95
C GLN A 35 35.88 -7.71 28.07
N SER A 36 34.96 -8.61 28.41
CA SER A 36 35.09 -9.45 29.62
C SER A 36 34.89 -10.93 29.36
N GLY A 37 34.44 -11.33 28.16
CA GLY A 37 34.24 -12.73 27.80
C GLY A 37 33.05 -13.40 28.52
N PHE A 38 32.31 -12.66 29.33
CA PHE A 38 31.12 -13.15 30.01
C PHE A 38 29.88 -12.95 29.13
N ARG A 39 29.02 -13.99 29.12
CA ARG A 39 27.71 -13.98 28.49
C ARG A 39 26.65 -13.72 29.55
N LEU A 40 25.96 -12.59 29.46
CA LEU A 40 24.81 -12.29 30.30
C LEU A 40 23.55 -12.69 29.56
N CYS A 41 22.80 -13.64 30.11
CA CYS A 41 21.50 -14.02 29.59
C CYS A 41 20.40 -13.48 30.52
N ARG A 42 19.45 -12.73 29.97
CA ARG A 42 18.20 -12.37 30.67
C ARG A 42 17.03 -13.16 30.10
N LEU A 43 16.07 -13.51 30.94
CA LEU A 43 14.75 -13.95 30.48
C LEU A 43 13.94 -12.70 30.12
N GLY A 44 13.55 -12.61 28.86
CA GLY A 44 12.54 -11.67 28.37
C GLY A 44 11.17 -12.33 28.32
N VAL A 45 10.13 -11.51 28.29
CA VAL A 45 8.73 -11.92 28.08
C VAL A 45 8.04 -10.89 27.18
N GLY A 46 6.97 -11.31 26.49
CA GLY A 46 6.13 -10.43 25.69
C GLY A 46 6.83 -9.84 24.46
N GLN A 47 6.77 -8.51 24.32
CA GLN A 47 7.16 -7.78 23.10
C GLN A 47 8.61 -8.03 22.64
N GLU A 48 9.54 -8.25 23.57
CA GLU A 48 10.94 -8.52 23.22
C GLU A 48 11.17 -9.93 22.66
N CYS A 49 10.32 -10.88 23.04
CA CYS A 49 10.39 -12.27 22.58
C CYS A 49 9.58 -12.49 21.32
N ALA A 50 8.50 -11.73 21.17
CA ALA A 50 7.60 -11.79 20.03
C ALA A 50 8.34 -11.61 18.70
N PHE A 51 9.29 -10.67 18.63
CA PHE A 51 10.07 -10.44 17.40
C PHE A 51 11.02 -11.60 17.08
N ALA A 52 11.59 -12.26 18.09
CA ALA A 52 12.50 -13.39 17.89
C ALA A 52 11.74 -14.65 17.43
N HIS A 53 10.56 -14.91 18.00
CA HIS A 53 9.75 -16.08 17.67
C HIS A 53 8.95 -15.91 16.38
N HIS A 54 8.35 -14.73 16.17
CA HIS A 54 7.46 -14.44 15.05
C HIS A 54 8.11 -13.54 13.99
N SER A 55 9.44 -13.57 13.86
CA SER A 55 10.17 -12.76 12.86
C SER A 55 9.64 -12.96 11.43
N SER A 56 9.29 -14.19 11.07
CA SER A 56 8.70 -14.53 9.77
C SER A 56 7.32 -13.89 9.56
N GLU A 57 6.49 -13.83 10.60
CA GLU A 57 5.15 -13.25 10.56
C GLU A 57 5.21 -11.72 10.51
N VAL A 58 6.18 -11.11 11.21
CA VAL A 58 6.48 -9.68 11.11
C VAL A 58 6.90 -9.31 9.69
N ILE A 59 7.82 -10.08 9.09
CA ILE A 59 8.25 -9.88 7.70
C ILE A 59 7.07 -10.05 6.74
N ALA A 60 6.26 -11.09 6.91
CA ALA A 60 5.07 -11.31 6.09
C ALA A 60 4.08 -10.14 6.18
N SER A 61 3.87 -9.60 7.37
CA SER A 61 3.00 -8.44 7.61
C SER A 61 3.50 -7.19 6.88
N ILE A 62 4.81 -6.93 6.92
CA ILE A 62 5.43 -5.82 6.18
C ILE A 62 5.24 -5.99 4.67
N VAL A 63 5.41 -7.20 4.15
CA VAL A 63 5.19 -7.52 2.73
C VAL A 63 3.73 -7.27 2.34
N LEU A 64 2.77 -7.70 3.16
CA LEU A 64 1.34 -7.47 2.91
C LEU A 64 0.99 -5.98 2.86
N ILE A 65 1.54 -5.18 3.78
CA ILE A 65 1.39 -3.71 3.77
C ILE A 65 1.98 -3.11 2.49
N GLY A 66 3.17 -3.58 2.06
CA GLY A 66 3.82 -3.16 0.82
C GLY A 66 2.99 -3.45 -0.42
N VAL A 67 2.46 -4.66 -0.54
CA VAL A 67 1.55 -5.05 -1.64
C VAL A 67 0.29 -4.17 -1.62
N GLY A 68 -0.30 -3.93 -0.46
CA GLY A 68 -1.45 -3.05 -0.29
C GLY A 68 -1.19 -1.61 -0.76
N MET A 69 0.00 -1.06 -0.46
CA MET A 69 0.43 0.25 -0.95
C MET A 69 0.56 0.27 -2.48
N VAL A 70 1.24 -0.71 -3.07
CA VAL A 70 1.43 -0.80 -4.53
C VAL A 70 0.08 -0.90 -5.25
N LEU A 71 -0.83 -1.75 -4.76
CA LEU A 71 -2.17 -1.90 -5.31
C LEU A 71 -3.00 -0.62 -5.16
N SER A 72 -2.84 0.11 -4.05
CA SER A 72 -3.52 1.38 -3.82
C SER A 72 -3.04 2.43 -4.82
N ILE A 73 -1.73 2.62 -4.95
CA ILE A 73 -1.11 3.56 -5.90
C ILE A 73 -1.51 3.20 -7.33
N TYR A 74 -1.46 1.91 -7.69
CA TYR A 74 -1.89 1.45 -9.00
C TYR A 74 -3.35 1.84 -9.24
N ALA A 75 -4.25 1.56 -8.30
CA ALA A 75 -5.66 1.84 -8.46
C ALA A 75 -6.03 3.35 -8.41
N THR A 76 -5.28 4.18 -7.69
CA THR A 76 -5.55 5.63 -7.58
C THR A 76 -4.85 6.47 -8.64
N CYS A 77 -3.62 6.14 -8.99
CA CYS A 77 -2.75 7.00 -9.79
C CYS A 77 -2.53 6.49 -11.22
N LEU A 78 -2.54 5.16 -11.41
CA LEU A 78 -2.15 4.55 -12.70
C LEU A 78 -3.33 3.92 -13.44
N TYR A 79 -4.35 3.45 -12.72
CA TYR A 79 -5.52 2.82 -13.31
C TYR A 79 -6.44 3.89 -13.92
N ARG A 80 -6.23 4.16 -15.20
CA ARG A 80 -7.23 4.87 -16.02
C ARG A 80 -8.22 3.84 -16.58
N PRO A 81 -9.50 3.87 -16.17
CA PRO A 81 -10.52 3.07 -16.83
C PRO A 81 -10.63 3.52 -18.28
N ARG A 82 -10.34 2.61 -19.21
CA ARG A 82 -10.30 2.83 -20.68
C ARG A 82 -11.59 3.45 -21.24
N SER A 83 -12.72 3.25 -20.56
CA SER A 83 -14.04 3.80 -20.95
C SER A 83 -14.15 5.30 -20.74
N LYS A 84 -13.70 5.85 -19.60
CA LYS A 84 -13.85 7.29 -19.32
C LYS A 84 -12.99 8.17 -20.22
N SER A 85 -11.83 7.67 -20.66
CA SER A 85 -11.03 8.38 -21.67
C SER A 85 -11.67 8.34 -23.05
N ALA A 86 -12.24 7.21 -23.46
CA ALA A 86 -12.88 7.10 -24.77
C ALA A 86 -14.13 7.99 -24.87
N GLU A 87 -14.95 8.03 -23.82
CA GLU A 87 -16.12 8.91 -23.75
C GLU A 87 -15.72 10.39 -23.68
N ALA A 88 -14.72 10.75 -22.87
CA ALA A 88 -14.25 12.13 -22.78
C ALA A 88 -13.63 12.64 -24.09
N ILE A 89 -12.87 11.79 -24.79
CA ILE A 89 -12.29 12.11 -26.10
C ILE A 89 -13.41 12.23 -27.15
N ALA A 90 -14.39 11.32 -27.16
CA ALA A 90 -15.53 11.40 -28.06
C ALA A 90 -16.40 12.64 -27.82
N GLU A 91 -16.55 13.09 -26.57
CA GLU A 91 -17.28 14.31 -26.22
C GLU A 91 -16.54 15.57 -26.69
N GLU A 92 -15.20 15.63 -26.56
CA GLU A 92 -14.39 16.72 -27.12
C GLU A 92 -14.47 16.75 -28.66
N GLU A 93 -14.36 15.61 -29.33
CA GLU A 93 -14.48 15.54 -30.79
C GLU A 93 -15.87 15.98 -31.28
N ALA A 94 -16.93 15.63 -30.57
CA ALA A 94 -18.29 16.05 -30.88
C ALA A 94 -18.48 17.56 -30.71
N LYS A 95 -17.89 18.16 -29.66
CA LYS A 95 -17.90 19.62 -29.44
C LYS A 95 -17.09 20.34 -30.52
N ALA A 96 -15.91 19.83 -30.87
CA ALA A 96 -15.09 20.39 -31.94
C ALA A 96 -15.82 20.37 -33.29
N LYS A 97 -16.43 19.24 -33.68
CA LYS A 97 -17.20 19.14 -34.93
C LYS A 97 -18.36 20.14 -34.99
N LYS A 98 -19.10 20.34 -33.91
CA LYS A 98 -20.17 21.34 -33.84
C LYS A 98 -19.64 22.76 -34.01
N ASN A 99 -18.51 23.10 -33.39
CA ASN A 99 -17.88 24.41 -33.53
C ASN A 99 -17.39 24.66 -34.97
N TYR A 100 -16.78 23.68 -35.63
CA TYR A 100 -16.36 23.79 -37.03
C TYR A 100 -17.56 23.97 -37.98
N GLN A 101 -18.66 23.25 -37.77
CA GLN A 101 -19.88 23.41 -38.56
C GLN A 101 -20.52 24.78 -38.37
N ALA A 102 -20.54 25.29 -37.13
CA ALA A 102 -21.04 26.63 -36.83
C ALA A 102 -20.16 27.73 -37.47
N LEU A 103 -18.83 27.55 -37.49
CA LEU A 103 -17.90 28.46 -38.16
C LEU A 103 -18.10 28.45 -39.68
N ALA A 104 -18.23 27.26 -40.28
CA ALA A 104 -18.46 27.11 -41.72
C ALA A 104 -19.81 27.70 -42.16
N ALA A 105 -20.86 27.56 -41.33
CA ALA A 105 -22.16 28.17 -41.58
C ALA A 105 -22.13 29.70 -41.47
N ARG A 106 -21.28 30.27 -40.62
CA ARG A 106 -21.07 31.72 -40.53
C ARG A 106 -20.32 32.26 -41.73
N LEU A 107 -19.26 31.57 -42.19
CA LEU A 107 -18.48 31.98 -43.36
C LEU A 107 -19.33 32.04 -44.63
N LYS A 108 -20.22 31.07 -44.85
CA LYS A 108 -21.17 31.05 -45.99
C LYS A 108 -22.22 32.17 -45.98
N LYS A 109 -22.38 32.90 -44.87
CA LYS A 109 -23.36 33.98 -44.72
C LYS A 109 -22.75 35.37 -44.96
N THR A 110 -21.44 35.41 -45.19
CA THR A 110 -20.63 36.62 -45.40
C THR A 110 -20.14 36.79 -46.85
N GLU A 111 -20.45 35.83 -47.73
CA GLU A 111 -20.39 35.98 -49.20
C GLU A 111 -21.78 36.34 -49.73
#